data_AF-A0A4Q7NGX5-F1
#
_entry.id   AF-A0A4Q7NGX5-F1
#
_cell.length_a   1.000
_cell.length_b   1.000
_cell.length_c   1.000
_cell.angle_alpha   90.00
_cell.angle_beta   90.00
_cell.angle_gamma   90.00
#
_symmetry.space_group_name_H-M   'P 1'
#
loop_
_entity.id
_entity.type
_entity.pdbx_description
1 polymer ?
#
loop_
_entity_poly.entity_id
_entity_poly.type
_entity_poly.pdbx_seq_one_letter_code
_entity_poly.pdbx_strand_id
1 'polypeptide(L)'
;MKLVVSLLLAALLGVAGQSHGVPLASIDVGDSYYLRKGMDEPLVTVVSVNAGARRVKVMYANGAVDWVDPSDLITQGKKDRENDAFNAELAKTFLCALDGSNPACKEKPWRPGSSHPRFAHVIAASEKNVWQPEAGYDWVTSDKLGPAAWSPGNRHPQYDHVIAATKEGHWLPSPGYRWLNPPGLGPVVWVPGTTHPRYAAINASDKERQWNPAAGYRWANPSDPANFSVVPAVGFRWVNPGDPADFAVVPR
;
A
#
# COMPACT_ATOMS: atom_id res chain seq x y z
N MET A 1 -46.02 -31.67 -23.12
CA MET A 1 -45.36 -32.05 -21.85
C MET A 1 -44.55 -30.87 -21.35
N LYS A 2 -45.01 -30.17 -20.31
CA LYS A 2 -44.26 -29.07 -19.67
C LYS A 2 -43.45 -29.66 -18.52
N LEU A 3 -42.13 -29.68 -18.64
CA LEU A 3 -41.23 -30.01 -17.53
C LEU A 3 -41.27 -28.85 -16.53
N VAL A 4 -41.72 -29.13 -15.31
CA VAL A 4 -41.62 -28.22 -14.17
C VAL A 4 -40.29 -28.52 -13.49
N VAL A 5 -39.28 -27.68 -13.73
CA VAL A 5 -38.04 -27.68 -12.96
C VAL A 5 -38.26 -26.78 -11.75
N SER A 6 -38.50 -27.39 -10.60
CA SER A 6 -38.48 -26.68 -9.30
C SER A 6 -37.02 -26.47 -8.89
N LEU A 7 -36.54 -25.24 -9.02
CA LEU A 7 -35.25 -24.82 -8.45
C LEU A 7 -35.50 -24.33 -7.03
N LEU A 8 -35.06 -25.10 -6.03
CA LEU A 8 -34.94 -24.66 -4.65
C LEU A 8 -33.77 -23.67 -4.57
N LEU A 9 -34.09 -22.38 -4.38
CA LEU A 9 -33.11 -21.33 -4.13
C LEU A 9 -32.89 -21.22 -2.61
N ALA A 10 -31.84 -21.86 -2.10
CA ALA A 10 -31.41 -21.69 -0.71
C ALA A 10 -30.70 -20.33 -0.56
N ALA A 11 -31.33 -19.42 0.18
CA ALA A 11 -30.77 -18.11 0.50
C ALA A 11 -29.60 -18.25 1.49
N LEU A 12 -28.37 -18.15 1.00
CA LEU A 12 -27.16 -17.97 1.79
C LEU A 12 -26.92 -16.47 2.01
N LEU A 13 -27.46 -15.93 3.11
CA LEU A 13 -27.06 -14.63 3.63
C LEU A 13 -25.69 -14.78 4.31
N GLY A 14 -24.62 -14.49 3.55
CA GLY A 14 -23.26 -14.41 4.05
C GLY A 14 -23.08 -13.16 4.90
N VAL A 15 -23.14 -13.31 6.22
CA VAL A 15 -22.63 -12.31 7.15
C VAL A 15 -21.12 -12.27 6.96
N ALA A 16 -20.56 -11.13 6.55
CA ALA A 16 -19.13 -10.91 6.46
C ALA A 16 -18.51 -11.15 7.85
N GLY A 17 -17.95 -12.34 8.04
CA GLY A 17 -17.43 -12.80 9.31
C GLY A 17 -16.19 -12.00 9.69
N GLN A 18 -16.30 -11.18 10.73
CA GLN A 18 -15.11 -10.75 11.46
C GLN A 18 -14.34 -12.02 11.87
N SER A 19 -13.07 -12.08 11.54
CA SER A 19 -12.21 -13.24 11.76
C SER A 19 -11.89 -13.37 13.24
N HIS A 20 -12.87 -13.82 14.03
CA HIS A 20 -12.65 -14.12 15.43
C HIS A 20 -11.76 -15.36 15.49
N GLY A 21 -10.54 -15.18 16.02
CA GLY A 21 -9.70 -16.29 16.42
C GLY A 21 -10.36 -17.15 17.49
N VAL A 22 -9.76 -18.28 17.81
CA VAL A 22 -10.32 -19.17 18.85
C VAL A 22 -10.25 -18.42 20.19
N PRO A 23 -11.38 -18.25 20.91
CA PRO A 23 -11.37 -17.63 22.23
C PRO A 23 -10.41 -18.39 23.15
N LEU A 24 -9.53 -17.67 23.86
CA LEU A 24 -8.54 -18.30 24.73
C LEU A 24 -9.16 -19.23 25.78
N ALA A 25 -10.39 -18.93 26.22
CA ALA A 25 -11.14 -19.71 27.19
C ALA A 25 -11.64 -21.07 26.65
N SER A 26 -11.57 -21.31 25.34
CA SER A 26 -11.98 -22.58 24.71
C SER A 26 -10.81 -23.39 24.19
N ILE A 27 -9.57 -23.05 24.59
CA ILE A 27 -8.36 -23.74 24.15
C ILE A 27 -7.84 -24.59 25.30
N ASP A 28 -7.79 -25.91 25.10
CA ASP A 28 -7.27 -26.85 26.08
C ASP A 28 -5.91 -27.44 25.65
N VAL A 29 -5.13 -27.90 26.63
CA VAL A 29 -3.86 -28.59 26.36
C VAL A 29 -4.15 -29.97 25.76
N GLY A 30 -3.50 -30.28 24.64
CA GLY A 30 -3.71 -31.50 23.86
C GLY A 30 -4.58 -31.29 22.61
N ASP A 31 -5.32 -30.18 22.53
CA ASP A 31 -6.08 -29.83 21.33
C ASP A 31 -5.16 -29.59 20.13
N SER A 32 -5.68 -29.84 18.92
CA SER A 32 -4.97 -29.56 17.67
C SER A 32 -5.69 -28.49 16.86
N TYR A 33 -4.92 -27.53 16.35
CA TYR A 33 -5.39 -26.37 15.58
C TYR A 33 -4.49 -26.16 14.37
N TYR A 34 -4.98 -25.44 13.36
CA TYR A 34 -4.13 -24.92 12.29
C TYR A 34 -3.62 -23.53 12.66
N LEU A 35 -2.33 -23.28 12.42
CA LEU A 35 -1.72 -21.98 12.65
C LEU A 35 -1.74 -21.14 11.37
N ARG A 36 -2.32 -19.94 11.43
CA ARG A 36 -2.36 -18.97 10.33
C ARG A 36 -1.00 -18.30 10.14
N LYS A 37 -0.03 -19.01 9.57
CA LYS A 37 1.32 -18.49 9.31
C LYS A 37 1.73 -18.75 7.85
N GLY A 38 1.61 -17.73 7.01
CA GLY A 38 1.96 -17.84 5.59
C GLY A 38 1.04 -18.78 4.81
N MET A 39 1.58 -19.53 3.85
CA MET A 39 0.81 -20.44 2.98
C MET A 39 0.67 -21.87 3.53
N ASP A 40 1.50 -22.29 4.48
CA ASP A 40 1.65 -23.71 4.82
C ASP A 40 0.74 -24.17 5.96
N GLU A 41 -0.07 -23.28 6.54
CA GLU A 41 -1.04 -23.51 7.64
C GLU A 41 -0.82 -24.82 8.43
N PRO A 42 0.27 -24.94 9.20
CA PRO A 42 0.64 -26.21 9.78
C PRO A 42 -0.34 -26.60 10.90
N LEU A 43 -0.60 -27.90 11.02
CA LEU A 43 -1.29 -28.46 12.18
C LEU A 43 -0.34 -28.41 13.38
N VAL A 44 -0.82 -27.85 14.49
CA VAL A 44 -0.08 -27.72 15.74
C VAL A 44 -0.91 -28.25 16.90
N THR A 45 -0.25 -28.80 17.92
CA THR A 45 -0.90 -29.28 19.14
C THR A 45 -0.59 -28.33 20.30
N VAL A 46 -1.59 -27.96 21.09
CA VAL A 46 -1.41 -27.08 22.25
C VAL A 46 -0.71 -27.84 23.36
N VAL A 47 0.40 -27.29 23.85
CA VAL A 47 1.17 -27.87 24.96
C VAL A 47 1.05 -27.08 26.26
N SER A 48 0.69 -25.80 26.20
CA SER A 48 0.46 -24.96 27.38
C SER A 48 -0.35 -23.73 27.03
N VAL A 49 -1.16 -23.24 27.97
CA VAL A 49 -1.92 -21.99 27.84
C VAL A 49 -1.48 -21.03 28.94
N ASN A 50 -1.12 -19.81 28.56
CA ASN A 50 -0.80 -18.75 29.51
C ASN A 50 -1.87 -17.65 29.42
N ALA A 51 -2.85 -17.71 30.33
CA ALA A 51 -3.96 -16.76 30.37
C ALA A 51 -3.49 -15.32 30.65
N GLY A 52 -2.49 -15.14 31.52
CA GLY A 52 -1.98 -13.81 31.90
C GLY A 52 -1.28 -13.10 30.74
N ALA A 53 -0.50 -13.84 29.95
CA ALA A 53 0.16 -13.32 28.77
C ALA A 53 -0.72 -13.34 27.51
N ARG A 54 -1.91 -13.95 27.57
CA ARG A 54 -2.79 -14.21 26.44
C ARG A 54 -2.09 -14.93 25.26
N ARG A 55 -1.25 -15.92 25.57
CA ARG A 55 -0.52 -16.71 24.56
C ARG A 55 -0.72 -18.21 24.75
N VAL A 56 -0.62 -18.94 23.64
CA VAL A 56 -0.70 -20.40 23.62
C VAL A 56 0.65 -20.94 23.17
N LYS A 57 1.20 -21.89 23.91
CA LYS A 57 2.39 -22.62 23.51
C LYS A 57 1.93 -23.81 22.68
N VAL A 58 2.44 -23.92 21.46
CA VAL A 58 2.05 -24.96 20.50
C VAL A 58 3.27 -25.74 20.04
N MET A 59 3.08 -27.02 19.75
CA MET A 59 4.08 -27.93 19.21
C MET A 59 3.73 -28.27 17.77
N TYR A 60 4.72 -28.17 16.89
CA TYR A 60 4.61 -28.54 15.48
C TYR A 60 4.87 -30.04 15.30
N ALA A 61 4.45 -30.60 14.15
CA ALA A 61 4.66 -32.02 13.83
C ALA A 61 6.15 -32.44 13.81
N ASN A 62 7.07 -31.51 13.55
CA ASN A 62 8.52 -31.75 13.62
C ASN A 62 9.11 -31.67 15.04
N GLY A 63 8.27 -31.49 16.07
CA GLY A 63 8.67 -31.36 17.47
C GLY A 63 9.13 -29.95 17.88
N ALA A 64 9.19 -28.97 16.96
CA ALA A 64 9.44 -27.59 17.32
C ALA A 64 8.32 -27.05 18.22
N VAL A 65 8.61 -26.05 19.05
CA VAL A 65 7.64 -25.45 19.97
C VAL A 65 7.75 -23.93 19.91
N ASP A 66 6.62 -23.24 19.87
CA ASP A 66 6.57 -21.77 19.79
C ASP A 66 5.38 -21.22 20.61
N TRP A 67 5.45 -19.94 20.97
CA TRP A 67 4.32 -19.22 21.56
C TRP A 67 3.60 -18.43 20.48
N VAL A 68 2.30 -18.64 20.34
CA VAL A 68 1.47 -17.99 19.31
C VAL A 68 0.33 -17.20 19.94
N ASP A 69 -0.20 -16.22 19.21
CA ASP A 69 -1.42 -15.53 19.60
C ASP A 69 -2.61 -16.47 19.35
N PRO A 70 -3.57 -16.61 20.29
CA PRO A 70 -4.82 -17.34 20.07
C PRO A 70 -5.55 -16.91 18.80
N SER A 71 -5.39 -15.64 18.36
CA SER A 71 -5.98 -15.13 17.13
C SER A 71 -5.51 -15.84 15.87
N ASP A 72 -4.33 -16.45 15.92
CA ASP A 72 -3.70 -17.12 14.80
C ASP A 72 -4.10 -18.59 14.70
N LEU A 73 -4.83 -19.13 15.68
CA LEU A 73 -5.32 -20.50 15.67
C LEU A 73 -6.67 -20.61 14.96
N ILE A 74 -6.82 -21.64 14.14
CA ILE A 74 -8.01 -21.94 13.35
C ILE A 74 -8.47 -23.37 13.65
N THR A 75 -9.76 -23.56 13.92
CA THR A 75 -10.36 -24.90 14.09
C THR A 75 -10.53 -25.61 12.74
N GLN A 76 -10.51 -26.95 12.75
CA GLN A 76 -10.80 -27.77 11.56
C GLN A 76 -12.10 -27.33 10.87
N GLY A 77 -13.20 -27.19 11.61
CA GLY A 77 -14.50 -26.81 11.03
C GLY A 77 -14.57 -25.38 10.48
N LYS A 78 -13.62 -24.51 10.85
CA LYS A 78 -13.45 -23.18 10.23
C LYS A 78 -12.60 -23.29 8.96
N LYS A 79 -11.54 -24.10 8.98
CA LYS A 79 -10.73 -24.41 7.79
C LYS A 79 -11.57 -25.07 6.70
N ASP A 80 -12.42 -26.03 7.05
CA ASP A 80 -13.30 -26.71 6.10
C ASP A 80 -14.27 -25.71 5.46
N ARG A 81 -14.86 -24.79 6.24
CA ARG A 81 -15.73 -23.72 5.70
C ARG A 81 -14.99 -22.72 4.82
N GLU A 82 -13.78 -22.32 5.18
CA GLU A 82 -12.94 -21.43 4.36
C GLU A 82 -12.56 -22.12 3.04
N ASN A 83 -12.22 -23.41 3.08
CA ASN A 83 -11.98 -24.24 1.90
C ASN A 83 -13.23 -24.43 1.05
N ASP A 84 -14.39 -24.70 1.66
CA ASP A 84 -15.66 -24.86 0.93
C ASP A 84 -16.07 -23.56 0.24
N ALA A 85 -15.89 -22.41 0.91
CA ALA A 85 -16.15 -21.11 0.31
C ALA A 85 -15.21 -20.83 -0.88
N PHE A 86 -13.92 -21.13 -0.72
CA PHE A 86 -12.95 -21.02 -1.80
C PHE A 86 -13.27 -21.95 -2.98
N ASN A 87 -13.59 -23.22 -2.69
CA ASN A 87 -13.97 -24.22 -3.68
C ASN A 87 -15.29 -23.86 -4.38
N ALA A 88 -16.26 -23.30 -3.67
CA ALA A 88 -17.51 -22.83 -4.26
C ALA A 88 -17.27 -21.66 -5.23
N GLU A 89 -16.33 -20.77 -4.92
CA GLU A 89 -15.99 -19.64 -5.80
C GLU A 89 -15.17 -20.10 -7.02
N LEU A 90 -14.26 -21.06 -6.84
CA LEU A 90 -13.60 -21.76 -7.95
C LEU A 90 -14.60 -22.50 -8.83
N ALA A 91 -15.56 -23.21 -8.23
CA ALA A 91 -16.60 -23.94 -8.95
C ALA A 91 -17.49 -22.98 -9.75
N LYS A 92 -17.88 -21.83 -9.20
CA LYS A 92 -18.56 -20.77 -9.97
C LYS A 92 -17.72 -20.29 -11.15
N THR A 93 -16.43 -20.07 -10.94
CA THR A 93 -15.50 -19.63 -12.00
C THR A 93 -15.41 -20.68 -13.11
N PHE A 94 -15.29 -21.97 -12.75
CA PHE A 94 -15.27 -23.09 -13.70
C PHE A 94 -16.61 -23.26 -14.43
N LEU A 95 -17.74 -23.20 -13.72
CA LEU A 95 -19.07 -23.26 -14.33
C LEU A 95 -19.28 -22.10 -15.32
N CYS A 96 -18.73 -20.93 -15.02
CA CYS A 96 -18.73 -19.80 -15.95
C CYS A 96 -17.88 -20.02 -17.20
N ALA A 97 -16.77 -20.75 -17.11
CA ALA A 97 -15.97 -21.11 -18.27
C ALA A 97 -16.65 -22.16 -19.17
N LEU A 98 -17.50 -23.02 -18.59
CA LEU A 98 -18.19 -24.10 -19.31
C LEU A 98 -19.51 -23.66 -19.94
N ASP A 99 -20.21 -22.69 -19.34
CA ASP A 99 -21.48 -22.17 -19.86
C ASP A 99 -21.32 -20.75 -20.42
N GLY A 100 -20.85 -20.66 -21.66
CA GLY A 100 -20.72 -19.39 -22.40
C GLY A 100 -22.06 -18.68 -22.68
N SER A 101 -23.19 -19.32 -22.38
CA SER A 101 -24.52 -18.70 -22.53
C SER A 101 -24.97 -17.95 -21.27
N ASN A 102 -24.35 -18.22 -20.11
CA ASN A 102 -24.69 -17.54 -18.86
C ASN A 102 -24.23 -16.07 -18.89
N PRO A 103 -25.15 -15.08 -18.88
CA PRO A 103 -24.79 -13.67 -18.94
C PRO A 103 -24.02 -13.18 -17.71
N ALA A 104 -24.12 -13.86 -16.56
CA ALA A 104 -23.30 -13.56 -15.38
C ALA A 104 -21.82 -13.94 -15.57
N CYS A 105 -21.54 -14.81 -16.55
CA CYS A 105 -20.23 -15.36 -16.85
C CYS A 105 -19.58 -14.70 -18.08
N LYS A 106 -20.28 -13.81 -18.78
CA LYS A 106 -19.66 -12.99 -19.81
C LYS A 106 -18.60 -12.13 -19.14
N GLU A 107 -17.34 -12.36 -19.49
CA GLU A 107 -16.23 -11.51 -19.06
C GLU A 107 -16.66 -10.06 -19.21
N LYS A 108 -16.60 -9.30 -18.11
CA LYS A 108 -16.85 -7.87 -18.20
C LYS A 108 -15.89 -7.32 -19.25
N PRO A 109 -16.39 -6.60 -20.26
CA PRO A 109 -15.54 -6.08 -21.31
C PRO A 109 -14.43 -5.25 -20.66
N TRP A 110 -13.19 -5.47 -21.09
CA TRP A 110 -12.03 -4.74 -20.58
C TRP A 110 -12.27 -3.25 -20.75
N ARG A 111 -12.17 -2.50 -19.65
CA ARG A 111 -12.41 -1.06 -19.61
C ARG A 111 -11.27 -0.42 -18.83
N PRO A 112 -10.37 0.31 -19.49
CA PRO A 112 -9.30 1.04 -18.80
C PRO A 112 -9.84 1.88 -17.65
N GLY A 113 -9.14 1.86 -16.52
CA GLY A 113 -9.56 2.49 -15.27
C GLY A 113 -10.51 1.67 -14.39
N SER A 114 -11.00 0.51 -14.85
CA SER A 114 -11.85 -0.34 -14.00
C SER A 114 -11.03 -0.98 -12.87
N SER A 115 -11.57 -0.99 -11.65
CA SER A 115 -10.90 -1.59 -10.49
C SER A 115 -10.71 -3.10 -10.64
N HIS A 116 -9.57 -3.60 -10.16
CA HIS A 116 -9.24 -5.01 -10.10
C HIS A 116 -10.18 -5.74 -9.12
N PRO A 117 -10.68 -6.95 -9.44
CA PRO A 117 -11.67 -7.64 -8.62
C PRO A 117 -11.16 -8.07 -7.24
N ARG A 118 -9.84 -8.20 -7.05
CA ARG A 118 -9.22 -8.73 -5.81
C ARG A 118 -8.25 -7.79 -5.11
N PHE A 119 -7.75 -6.76 -5.80
CA PHE A 119 -6.65 -5.94 -5.29
C PHE A 119 -7.10 -4.48 -5.30
N ALA A 120 -7.18 -3.88 -4.12
CA ALA A 120 -7.50 -2.46 -3.99
C ALA A 120 -6.40 -1.63 -4.68
N HIS A 121 -6.79 -0.49 -5.24
CA HIS A 121 -5.89 0.45 -5.91
C HIS A 121 -5.11 -0.12 -7.10
N VAL A 122 -5.62 -1.19 -7.68
CA VAL A 122 -5.15 -1.73 -8.95
C VAL A 122 -6.27 -1.54 -9.96
N ILE A 123 -5.96 -0.96 -11.10
CA ILE A 123 -6.91 -0.67 -12.18
C ILE A 123 -6.45 -1.26 -13.51
N ALA A 124 -7.40 -1.53 -14.38
CA ALA A 124 -7.16 -1.96 -15.75
C ALA A 124 -6.41 -0.87 -16.51
N ALA A 125 -5.28 -1.18 -17.11
CA ALA A 125 -4.55 -0.28 -17.99
C ALA A 125 -5.27 -0.10 -19.34
N SER A 126 -4.70 0.74 -20.21
CA SER A 126 -5.18 0.92 -21.58
C SER A 126 -5.10 -0.37 -22.42
N GLU A 127 -4.06 -1.18 -22.17
CA GLU A 127 -3.86 -2.46 -22.84
C GLU A 127 -4.67 -3.58 -22.16
N LYS A 128 -5.28 -4.45 -22.97
CA LYS A 128 -6.12 -5.55 -22.47
C LYS A 128 -5.28 -6.52 -21.63
N ASN A 129 -5.83 -6.93 -20.48
CA ASN A 129 -5.21 -7.84 -19.52
C ASN A 129 -3.96 -7.28 -18.80
N VAL A 130 -3.67 -5.99 -18.94
CA VAL A 130 -2.57 -5.34 -18.22
C VAL A 130 -3.14 -4.57 -17.04
N TRP A 131 -2.68 -4.89 -15.83
CA TRP A 131 -3.08 -4.17 -14.62
C TRP A 131 -1.99 -3.19 -14.22
N GLN A 132 -2.38 -2.08 -13.61
CA GLN A 132 -1.47 -1.08 -13.10
C GLN A 132 -1.99 -0.49 -11.77
N PRO A 133 -1.11 0.05 -10.91
CA PRO A 133 -1.55 0.76 -9.73
C PRO A 133 -2.35 2.02 -10.12
N GLU A 134 -3.30 2.41 -9.29
CA GLU A 134 -3.92 3.73 -9.34
C GLU A 134 -2.88 4.83 -9.11
N ALA A 135 -3.22 6.07 -9.51
CA ALA A 135 -2.33 7.21 -9.31
C ALA A 135 -1.92 7.33 -7.83
N GLY A 136 -0.61 7.44 -7.58
CA GLY A 136 -0.06 7.61 -6.23
C GLY A 136 0.23 6.31 -5.50
N TYR A 137 -0.16 5.18 -6.09
CA TYR A 137 0.19 3.85 -5.61
C TYR A 137 1.37 3.27 -6.39
N ASP A 138 2.06 2.33 -5.78
CA ASP A 138 3.07 1.49 -6.42
C ASP A 138 2.86 0.03 -6.02
N TRP A 139 3.45 -0.89 -6.79
CA TRP A 139 3.40 -2.30 -6.46
C TRP A 139 4.18 -2.58 -5.18
N VAL A 140 3.62 -3.39 -4.28
CA VAL A 140 4.33 -3.85 -3.08
C VAL A 140 5.45 -4.83 -3.45
N THR A 141 5.25 -5.58 -4.54
CA THR A 141 6.16 -6.62 -5.03
C THR A 141 6.84 -6.19 -6.33
N SER A 142 8.10 -6.61 -6.51
CA SER A 142 8.91 -6.23 -7.67
C SER A 142 8.46 -6.86 -8.99
N ASP A 143 7.70 -7.97 -8.92
CA ASP A 143 7.14 -8.67 -10.08
C ASP A 143 5.92 -7.96 -10.69
N LYS A 144 5.45 -6.87 -10.05
CA LYS A 144 4.29 -6.08 -10.49
C LYS A 144 2.99 -6.88 -10.54
N LEU A 145 2.89 -7.89 -9.68
CA LEU A 145 1.72 -8.74 -9.53
C LEU A 145 1.29 -8.74 -8.07
N GLY A 146 0.10 -8.22 -7.77
CA GLY A 146 -0.49 -8.35 -6.43
C GLY A 146 -1.05 -7.04 -5.88
N PRO A 147 -0.93 -6.78 -4.57
CA PRO A 147 -1.44 -5.56 -3.98
C PRO A 147 -0.59 -4.34 -4.36
N ALA A 148 -1.25 -3.20 -4.47
CA ALA A 148 -0.60 -1.90 -4.55
C ALA A 148 -0.70 -1.18 -3.20
N ALA A 149 0.30 -0.34 -2.90
CA ALA A 149 0.33 0.48 -1.68
C ALA A 149 0.65 1.93 -2.03
N TRP A 150 0.11 2.85 -1.24
CA TRP A 150 0.35 4.28 -1.41
C TRP A 150 1.84 4.58 -1.27
N SER A 151 2.42 5.32 -2.22
CA SER A 151 3.85 5.57 -2.31
C SER A 151 4.14 7.08 -2.33
N PRO A 152 4.43 7.70 -1.17
CA PRO A 152 4.72 9.12 -1.08
C PRO A 152 5.86 9.56 -2.00
N GLY A 153 5.65 10.67 -2.72
CA GLY A 153 6.60 11.18 -3.71
C GLY A 153 6.35 10.70 -5.14
N ASN A 154 5.51 9.68 -5.37
CA ASN A 154 5.14 9.27 -6.72
C ASN A 154 4.42 10.41 -7.47
N ARG A 155 4.78 10.61 -8.73
CA ARG A 155 4.19 11.67 -9.57
C ARG A 155 2.78 11.29 -10.01
N HIS A 156 1.90 12.29 -10.06
CA HIS A 156 0.56 12.10 -10.62
C HIS A 156 0.66 11.92 -12.15
N PRO A 157 0.00 10.92 -12.75
CA PRO A 157 0.13 10.63 -14.19
C PRO A 157 -0.46 11.71 -15.10
N GLN A 158 -1.43 12.49 -14.61
CA GLN A 158 -2.12 13.53 -15.39
C GLN A 158 -1.80 14.97 -14.97
N TYR A 159 -1.18 15.17 -13.79
CA TYR A 159 -0.93 16.51 -13.26
C TYR A 159 0.56 16.65 -13.02
N ASP A 160 1.23 17.33 -13.96
CA ASP A 160 2.65 17.63 -13.84
C ASP A 160 2.92 18.38 -12.53
N HIS A 161 4.05 18.04 -11.91
CA HIS A 161 4.47 18.63 -10.64
C HIS A 161 3.53 18.39 -9.47
N VAL A 162 2.63 17.41 -9.55
CA VAL A 162 1.87 16.93 -8.40
C VAL A 162 2.41 15.57 -7.97
N ILE A 163 2.61 15.39 -6.66
CA ILE A 163 3.16 14.17 -6.07
C ILE A 163 2.29 13.66 -4.91
N ALA A 164 2.31 12.36 -4.72
CA ALA A 164 1.64 11.69 -3.61
C ALA A 164 2.18 12.20 -2.27
N ALA A 165 1.30 12.65 -1.38
CA ALA A 165 1.68 13.10 -0.04
C ALA A 165 2.05 11.94 0.87
N THR A 166 2.52 12.21 2.09
CA THR A 166 2.72 11.16 3.11
C THR A 166 1.40 10.51 3.54
N LYS A 167 0.30 11.26 3.53
CA LYS A 167 -1.04 10.75 3.83
C LYS A 167 -1.69 10.19 2.56
N GLU A 168 -2.19 8.96 2.65
CA GLU A 168 -2.87 8.29 1.54
C GLU A 168 -4.03 9.11 0.97
N GLY A 169 -4.16 9.08 -0.35
CA GLY A 169 -5.19 9.82 -1.10
C GLY A 169 -5.01 11.34 -1.13
N HIS A 170 -3.96 11.88 -0.51
CA HIS A 170 -3.68 13.32 -0.53
C HIS A 170 -2.55 13.63 -1.51
N TRP A 171 -2.71 14.70 -2.26
CA TRP A 171 -1.73 15.15 -3.24
C TRP A 171 -1.12 16.48 -2.82
N LEU A 172 0.15 16.68 -3.15
CA LEU A 172 0.89 17.91 -2.89
C LEU A 172 1.58 18.39 -4.16
N PRO A 173 1.76 19.71 -4.35
CA PRO A 173 2.67 20.22 -5.35
C PRO A 173 4.09 19.73 -5.04
N SER A 174 4.87 19.51 -6.08
CA SER A 174 6.30 19.25 -5.99
C SER A 174 7.00 20.46 -5.37
N PRO A 175 8.19 20.29 -4.76
CA PRO A 175 8.97 21.41 -4.25
C PRO A 175 9.10 22.56 -5.27
N GLY A 176 8.83 23.79 -4.81
CA GLY A 176 8.88 25.00 -5.64
C GLY A 176 7.58 25.34 -6.38
N TYR A 177 6.56 24.48 -6.30
CA TYR A 177 5.24 24.71 -6.89
C TYR A 177 4.18 25.02 -5.83
N ARG A 178 3.11 25.71 -6.23
CA ARG A 178 1.89 25.90 -5.44
C ARG A 178 0.64 25.64 -6.29
N TRP A 179 -0.49 25.33 -5.65
CA TRP A 179 -1.79 25.25 -6.33
C TRP A 179 -2.24 26.62 -6.87
N LEU A 180 -2.87 26.65 -8.05
CA LEU A 180 -3.38 27.89 -8.65
C LEU A 180 -4.73 28.35 -8.03
N ASN A 181 -5.58 27.42 -7.59
CA ASN A 181 -6.86 27.53 -6.82
C ASN A 181 -7.97 26.65 -7.45
N PRO A 182 -8.86 26.03 -6.65
CA PRO A 182 -8.70 25.70 -5.23
C PRO A 182 -7.69 24.54 -5.01
N PRO A 183 -7.18 24.34 -3.78
CA PRO A 183 -6.32 23.20 -3.48
C PRO A 183 -7.11 21.88 -3.55
N GLY A 184 -6.49 20.82 -4.06
CA GLY A 184 -7.09 19.48 -4.02
C GLY A 184 -6.56 18.53 -5.09
N LEU A 185 -6.55 18.99 -6.35
CA LEU A 185 -5.96 18.35 -7.54
C LEU A 185 -6.23 19.32 -8.71
N GLY A 186 -5.20 19.97 -9.24
CA GLY A 186 -5.35 21.00 -10.27
C GLY A 186 -4.00 21.48 -10.82
N PRO A 187 -3.99 22.50 -11.68
CA PRO A 187 -2.74 23.06 -12.16
C PRO A 187 -1.95 23.66 -11.00
N VAL A 188 -0.65 23.39 -10.99
CA VAL A 188 0.30 24.02 -10.09
C VAL A 188 1.16 25.01 -10.85
N VAL A 189 1.68 26.00 -10.15
CA VAL A 189 2.54 27.04 -10.72
C VAL A 189 3.84 27.12 -9.95
N TRP A 190 4.95 27.25 -10.67
CA TRP A 190 6.27 27.51 -10.08
C TRP A 190 6.28 28.87 -9.39
N VAL A 191 6.88 28.94 -8.20
CA VAL A 191 6.89 30.16 -7.39
C VAL A 191 8.33 30.54 -7.05
N PRO A 192 8.91 31.51 -7.78
CA PRO A 192 10.23 32.03 -7.46
C PRO A 192 10.35 32.49 -6.01
N GLY A 193 11.52 32.29 -5.42
CA GLY A 193 11.81 32.61 -4.02
C GLY A 193 11.34 31.56 -3.01
N THR A 194 10.54 30.55 -3.40
CA THR A 194 10.10 29.49 -2.49
C THR A 194 11.28 28.67 -1.98
N THR A 195 11.42 28.55 -0.67
CA THR A 195 12.49 27.74 -0.05
C THR A 195 12.27 26.25 -0.27
N HIS A 196 13.35 25.53 -0.56
CA HIS A 196 13.30 24.09 -0.74
C HIS A 196 12.99 23.39 0.60
N PRO A 197 12.04 22.43 0.64
CA PRO A 197 11.55 21.84 1.90
C PRO A 197 12.60 21.03 2.68
N ARG A 198 13.69 20.60 2.03
CA ARG A 198 14.82 19.89 2.66
C ARG A 198 16.12 20.70 2.74
N TYR A 199 16.21 21.83 2.04
CA TYR A 199 17.46 22.59 1.92
C TYR A 199 17.16 24.08 2.13
N ALA A 200 17.24 24.55 3.37
CA ALA A 200 16.83 25.91 3.75
C ALA A 200 17.62 27.02 3.02
N ALA A 201 18.85 26.72 2.62
CA ALA A 201 19.71 27.64 1.88
C ALA A 201 19.49 27.60 0.35
N ILE A 202 18.42 26.97 -0.14
CA ILE A 202 18.09 26.83 -1.56
C ILE A 202 16.69 27.38 -1.81
N ASN A 203 16.56 28.25 -2.81
CA ASN A 203 15.29 28.87 -3.22
C ASN A 203 14.99 28.59 -4.69
N ALA A 204 13.71 28.51 -5.03
CA ALA A 204 13.24 28.44 -6.40
C ALA A 204 13.69 29.69 -7.17
N SER A 205 14.29 29.52 -8.35
CA SER A 205 14.72 30.64 -9.19
C SER A 205 13.56 31.25 -9.99
N ASP A 206 13.82 32.32 -10.74
CA ASP A 206 12.86 32.91 -11.68
C ASP A 206 12.53 31.99 -12.86
N LYS A 207 13.38 30.99 -13.13
CA LYS A 207 13.16 29.97 -14.14
C LYS A 207 12.59 28.71 -13.50
N GLU A 208 11.51 28.21 -14.08
CA GLU A 208 10.85 26.97 -13.66
C GLU A 208 11.84 25.79 -13.60
N ARG A 209 11.71 24.94 -12.56
CA ARG A 209 12.56 23.78 -12.26
C ARG A 209 14.04 24.11 -11.95
N GLN A 210 14.43 25.38 -11.95
CA GLN A 210 15.78 25.78 -11.59
C GLN A 210 15.79 26.31 -10.16
N TRP A 211 16.69 25.77 -9.36
CA TRP A 211 16.95 26.21 -8.00
C TRP A 211 18.20 27.10 -7.96
N ASN A 212 18.26 28.02 -7.01
CA ASN A 212 19.42 28.87 -6.74
C ASN A 212 19.75 28.84 -5.25
N PRO A 213 21.03 29.05 -4.86
CA PRO A 213 21.38 29.29 -3.48
C PRO A 213 20.68 30.56 -2.98
N ALA A 214 20.26 30.57 -1.72
CA ALA A 214 19.75 31.75 -1.05
C ALA A 214 20.82 32.84 -0.93
N ALA A 215 20.43 34.07 -0.60
CA ALA A 215 21.37 35.16 -0.40
C ALA A 215 22.42 34.80 0.67
N GLY A 216 23.69 35.12 0.41
CA GLY A 216 24.82 34.76 1.27
C GLY A 216 25.42 33.38 0.99
N TYR A 217 24.84 32.60 0.07
CA TYR A 217 25.32 31.29 -0.35
C TYR A 217 25.80 31.25 -1.79
N ARG A 218 26.59 30.23 -2.11
CA ARG A 218 26.93 29.81 -3.48
C ARG A 218 26.98 28.29 -3.55
N TRP A 219 26.86 27.73 -4.76
CA TRP A 219 27.04 26.30 -4.98
C TRP A 219 28.42 25.85 -4.52
N ALA A 220 28.47 24.76 -3.74
CA ALA A 220 29.72 24.09 -3.40
C ALA A 220 30.37 23.50 -4.66
N ASN A 221 29.54 22.93 -5.55
CA ASN A 221 29.95 22.49 -6.88
C ASN A 221 29.08 23.15 -7.96
N PRO A 222 29.54 24.24 -8.60
CA PRO A 222 28.76 24.94 -9.62
C PRO A 222 28.45 24.13 -10.88
N SER A 223 29.20 23.06 -11.18
CA SER A 223 28.91 22.18 -12.32
C SER A 223 27.83 21.15 -12.04
N ASP A 224 27.46 20.96 -10.78
CA ASP A 224 26.40 20.04 -10.34
C ASP A 224 25.47 20.70 -9.31
N PRO A 225 24.63 21.66 -9.75
CA PRO A 225 23.65 22.30 -8.88
C PRO A 225 22.55 21.34 -8.38
N ALA A 226 22.41 20.15 -8.99
CA ALA A 226 21.38 19.17 -8.62
C ALA A 226 21.67 18.47 -7.28
N ASN A 227 22.93 18.49 -6.81
CA ASN A 227 23.32 17.99 -5.49
C ASN A 227 22.93 18.96 -4.34
N PHE A 228 22.43 20.16 -4.65
CA PHE A 228 21.95 21.15 -3.66
C PHE A 228 22.95 21.55 -2.56
N SER A 229 24.24 21.22 -2.73
CA SER A 229 25.28 21.52 -1.76
C SER A 229 25.73 22.98 -1.89
N VAL A 230 25.74 23.70 -0.78
CA VAL A 230 26.11 25.13 -0.74
C VAL A 230 27.20 25.42 0.29
N VAL A 231 27.92 26.50 0.06
CA VAL A 231 28.88 27.11 0.98
C VAL A 231 28.61 28.61 1.08
N PRO A 232 29.14 29.30 2.11
CA PRO A 232 29.03 30.75 2.18
C PRO A 232 29.64 31.39 0.94
N ALA A 233 28.95 32.39 0.41
CA ALA A 233 29.45 33.22 -0.67
C ALA A 233 30.69 34.02 -0.22
N VAL A 234 31.43 34.56 -1.19
CA VAL A 234 32.54 35.47 -0.89
C VAL A 234 32.01 36.66 -0.08
N GLY A 235 32.68 36.97 1.03
CA GLY A 235 32.24 38.01 1.97
C GLY A 235 31.33 37.52 3.09
N PHE A 236 30.99 36.23 3.15
CA PHE A 236 30.19 35.62 4.22
C PHE A 236 30.98 34.55 5.00
N ARG A 237 30.50 34.22 6.20
CA ARG A 237 30.96 33.07 7.01
C ARG A 237 29.79 32.41 7.72
N TRP A 238 29.94 31.13 8.06
CA TRP A 238 29.00 30.44 8.94
C TRP A 238 28.95 31.11 10.32
N VAL A 239 27.77 31.15 10.92
CA VAL A 239 27.61 31.57 12.31
C VAL A 239 28.23 30.52 13.24
N ASN A 240 27.84 29.25 13.09
CA ASN A 240 28.40 28.13 13.84
C ASN A 240 29.00 27.07 12.90
N PRO A 241 30.29 27.18 12.52
CA PRO A 241 30.91 26.26 11.56
C PRO A 241 31.01 24.79 12.03
N GLY A 242 30.79 24.52 13.31
CA GLY A 242 30.76 23.16 13.87
C GLY A 242 29.37 22.54 13.94
N ASP A 243 28.30 23.29 13.64
CA ASP A 243 26.93 22.79 13.66
C ASP A 243 26.41 22.63 12.22
N PRO A 244 26.32 21.40 11.68
CA PRO A 244 25.84 21.16 10.32
C PRO A 244 24.34 21.44 10.15
N ALA A 245 23.58 21.66 11.23
CA ALA A 245 22.19 22.09 11.16
C ALA A 245 22.04 23.62 11.13
N ASP A 246 23.08 24.37 11.50
CA ASP A 246 23.07 25.83 11.48
C ASP A 246 23.46 26.37 10.09
N PHE A 247 22.44 26.55 9.26
CA PHE A 247 22.57 27.24 7.97
C PHE A 247 22.41 28.76 8.12
N ALA A 248 22.96 29.38 9.15
CA ALA A 248 23.07 30.82 9.22
C ALA A 248 24.43 31.28 8.69
N VAL A 249 24.41 32.31 7.84
CA VAL A 249 25.61 33.01 7.37
C VAL A 249 25.53 34.48 7.73
N VAL A 250 26.68 35.05 8.11
CA VAL A 250 26.84 36.48 8.39
C VAL A 250 27.94 37.07 7.51
N PRO A 251 27.87 38.37 7.17
CA PRO A 251 28.98 39.07 6.52
C PRO A 251 30.28 38.94 7.34
N ARG A 252 31.43 38.90 6.66
CA ARG A 252 32.76 38.87 7.28
C ARG A 252 33.15 40.21 7.88
#